data_AF-A0A954LBJ2-F1
#
_entry.id   AF-A0A954LBJ2-F1
#
_cell.length_a   1.000
_cell.length_b   1.000
_cell.length_c   1.000
_cell.angle_alpha   90.00
_cell.angle_beta   90.00
_cell.angle_gamma   90.00
#
_symmetry.space_group_name_H-M   'P 1'
#
loop_
_entity.id
_entity.type
_entity.pdbx_description
1 polymer ?
#
loop_
_entity_poly.entity_id
_entity_poly.type
_entity_poly.pdbx_seq_one_letter_code
_entity_poly.pdbx_strand_id
1 'polypeptide(L)'
;MNSIPSRVAFLLATILLIAGPVRPVRGWLDEVKSEPPPPGEPPSAENLQWFEQHIRPLLISRCYSCHSDEQSKHDGNLVLDSKRGWESGGD
;
A
#
# COMPACT_ATOMS: atom_id res chain seq x y z
N MET A 1 16.21 29.51 -42.67
CA MET A 1 16.45 28.07 -42.45
C MET A 1 17.65 27.92 -41.53
N ASN A 2 17.43 27.64 -40.24
CA ASN A 2 18.51 27.50 -39.26
C ASN A 2 18.95 26.03 -39.20
N SER A 3 20.10 25.72 -39.82
CA SER A 3 20.69 24.38 -39.77
C SER A 3 21.27 24.10 -38.39
N ILE A 4 20.71 23.11 -37.71
CA ILE A 4 21.17 22.65 -36.39
C ILE A 4 22.55 21.98 -36.59
N PRO A 5 23.60 22.43 -35.87
CA PRO A 5 24.96 21.90 -36.07
C PRO A 5 25.04 20.45 -35.60
N SER A 6 25.72 19.59 -36.39
CA SER A 6 25.75 18.12 -36.22
C SER A 6 26.13 17.64 -34.83
N ARG A 7 26.89 18.43 -34.04
CA ARG A 7 27.25 18.09 -32.66
C ARG A 7 26.05 18.05 -31.71
N VAL A 8 25.04 18.88 -31.95
CA VAL A 8 23.79 18.91 -31.17
C VAL A 8 22.91 17.71 -31.50
N ALA A 9 22.91 17.26 -32.77
CA ALA A 9 22.18 16.07 -33.19
C ALA A 9 22.74 14.78 -32.53
N PHE A 10 24.07 14.67 -32.41
CA PHE A 10 24.70 13.53 -31.74
C PHE A 10 24.45 13.47 -30.23
N LEU A 11 24.42 14.62 -29.54
CA LEU A 11 24.13 14.68 -28.09
C LEU A 11 22.65 14.38 -27.77
N LEU A 12 21.72 14.77 -28.64
CA LEU A 12 20.31 14.45 -28.47
C LEU A 12 20.00 12.97 -28.73
N ALA A 13 20.69 12.35 -29.68
CA ALA A 13 20.51 10.94 -30.02
C ALA A 13 20.99 9.98 -28.91
N THR A 14 22.05 10.33 -28.16
CA THR A 14 22.55 9.49 -27.06
C THR A 14 21.67 9.56 -25.82
N ILE A 15 21.04 10.72 -25.54
CA ILE A 15 20.11 10.88 -24.40
C ILE A 15 18.86 10.00 -24.57
N LEU A 16 18.37 9.82 -25.81
CA LEU A 16 17.21 8.99 -26.12
C LEU A 16 17.46 7.47 -25.98
N LEU A 17 18.71 7.00 -26.05
CA LEU A 17 19.04 5.58 -25.93
C LEU A 17 19.20 5.10 -24.49
N ILE A 18 19.43 6.01 -23.54
CA ILE A 18 19.64 5.67 -22.11
C ILE A 18 18.31 5.75 -21.32
N ALA A 19 17.33 6.50 -21.82
CA ALA A 19 15.99 6.56 -21.23
C ALA A 19 15.15 5.36 -21.70
N GLY A 20 15.25 4.22 -21.01
CA GLY A 20 14.32 3.09 -21.20
C GLY A 20 12.86 3.51 -21.02
N PRO A 21 11.88 2.74 -21.54
CA PRO A 21 10.47 3.09 -21.45
C PRO A 21 10.06 3.20 -19.98
N VAL A 22 9.66 4.40 -19.57
CA VAL A 22 9.09 4.66 -18.26
C VAL A 22 7.83 3.81 -18.15
N ARG A 23 7.85 2.78 -17.30
CA ARG A 23 6.65 1.99 -17.01
C ARG A 23 5.59 2.96 -16.49
N PRO A 24 4.46 3.15 -17.20
CA PRO A 24 3.42 4.04 -16.73
C PRO A 24 2.89 3.50 -15.41
N VAL A 25 2.79 4.37 -14.40
CA VAL A 25 2.14 4.11 -13.10
C VAL A 25 0.72 3.50 -13.25
N ARG A 26 0.13 3.61 -14.45
CA ARG A 26 -1.14 3.00 -14.86
C ARG A 26 -1.24 1.49 -14.59
N GLY A 27 -0.13 0.75 -14.59
CA GLY A 27 -0.16 -0.70 -14.31
C GLY A 27 -0.60 -1.06 -12.89
N TRP A 28 -0.52 -0.14 -11.91
CA TRP A 28 -1.00 -0.40 -10.56
C TRP A 28 -2.53 -0.32 -10.43
N LEU A 29 -3.21 0.40 -11.34
CA LEU A 29 -4.68 0.51 -11.31
C LEU A 29 -5.37 -0.72 -11.91
N ASP A 30 -4.75 -1.35 -12.92
CA ASP A 30 -5.36 -2.46 -13.64
C ASP A 30 -5.23 -3.82 -12.89
N GLU A 31 -4.31 -3.91 -11.93
CA GLU A 31 -4.08 -5.10 -11.08
C GLU A 31 -4.94 -5.10 -9.80
N VAL A 32 -5.41 -3.93 -9.32
CA VAL A 32 -6.26 -3.81 -8.13
C VAL A 32 -7.72 -4.13 -8.50
N LYS A 33 -7.97 -5.38 -8.85
CA LYS A 33 -9.31 -5.92 -9.14
C LYS A 33 -10.04 -6.47 -7.91
N SER A 34 -9.51 -6.23 -6.70
CA SER A 34 -10.22 -6.53 -5.46
C SER A 34 -11.15 -5.36 -5.12
N GLU A 35 -12.35 -5.35 -5.70
CA GLU A 35 -13.40 -4.51 -5.15
C GLU A 35 -13.66 -4.98 -3.69
N PRO A 36 -13.66 -4.07 -2.70
CA PRO A 36 -14.06 -4.45 -1.35
C PRO A 36 -15.49 -5.02 -1.39
N PRO A 37 -15.82 -5.99 -0.52
CA PRO A 37 -17.18 -6.54 -0.47
C PRO A 37 -18.19 -5.40 -0.25
N PRO A 38 -19.40 -5.51 -0.81
CA PRO A 38 -20.43 -4.50 -0.63
C PRO A 38 -20.67 -4.23 0.86
N PRO A 39 -20.92 -2.96 1.26
CA PRO A 39 -21.12 -2.62 2.66
C PRO A 39 -22.20 -3.48 3.31
N GLY A 40 -21.88 -4.10 4.45
CA GLY A 40 -22.82 -4.93 5.21
C GLY A 40 -22.75 -6.44 4.92
N GLU A 41 -21.93 -6.88 3.97
CA GLU A 41 -21.65 -8.31 3.80
C GLU A 41 -20.48 -8.76 4.69
N PRO A 42 -20.59 -9.88 5.42
CA PRO A 42 -19.48 -10.40 6.20
C PRO A 42 -18.32 -10.83 5.27
N PRO A 43 -17.07 -10.79 5.75
CA PRO A 43 -15.94 -11.28 4.97
C PRO A 43 -16.13 -12.76 4.59
N SER A 44 -15.73 -13.12 3.37
CA SER A 44 -15.72 -14.52 2.92
C SER A 44 -14.79 -15.37 3.79
N ALA A 45 -15.01 -16.68 3.80
CA ALA A 45 -14.15 -17.61 4.52
C ALA A 45 -12.68 -17.55 4.03
N GLU A 46 -12.48 -17.33 2.73
CA GLU A 46 -11.16 -17.13 2.13
C GLU A 46 -10.48 -15.86 2.65
N ASN A 47 -11.21 -14.74 2.71
CA ASN A 47 -10.68 -13.48 3.24
C ASN A 47 -10.31 -13.59 4.72
N LEU A 48 -11.14 -14.28 5.52
CA LEU A 48 -10.84 -14.56 6.92
C LEU A 48 -9.60 -15.43 7.07
N GLN A 49 -9.50 -16.52 6.30
CA GLN A 49 -8.33 -17.39 6.33
C GLN A 49 -7.05 -16.63 5.96
N TRP A 50 -7.11 -15.80 4.92
CA TRP A 50 -5.98 -14.99 4.51
C TRP A 50 -5.55 -14.00 5.59
N PHE A 51 -6.51 -13.32 6.22
CA PHE A 51 -6.26 -12.40 7.34
C PHE A 51 -5.58 -13.12 8.51
N GLU A 52 -6.08 -14.29 8.90
CA GLU A 52 -5.52 -15.07 10.01
C GLU A 52 -4.10 -15.57 9.73
N GLN A 53 -3.82 -15.94 8.47
CA GLN A 53 -2.51 -16.49 8.09
C GLN A 53 -1.45 -15.42 7.80
N HIS A 54 -1.83 -14.25 7.30
CA HIS A 54 -0.89 -13.25 6.79
C HIS A 54 -0.91 -11.93 7.56
N ILE A 55 -2.07 -11.50 8.05
CA ILE A 55 -2.22 -10.17 8.67
C ILE A 55 -2.13 -10.24 10.18
N ARG A 56 -2.92 -11.09 10.85
CA ARG A 56 -2.91 -11.19 12.32
C ARG A 56 -1.52 -11.46 12.90
N PRO A 57 -0.65 -12.32 12.30
CA PRO A 57 0.70 -12.54 12.81
C PRO A 57 1.57 -11.27 12.79
N LEU A 58 1.37 -10.38 11.80
CA LEU A 58 2.07 -9.10 11.74
C LEU A 58 1.58 -8.16 12.83
N LEU A 59 0.27 -8.08 13.05
CA LEU A 59 -0.32 -7.26 14.12
C LEU A 59 0.17 -7.72 15.51
N ILE A 60 0.19 -9.04 15.75
CA ILE A 60 0.72 -9.60 17.01
C ILE A 60 2.19 -9.24 17.19
N SER A 61 3.02 -9.47 16.16
CA SER A 61 4.47 -9.30 16.29
C SER A 61 4.94 -7.84 16.28
N ARG A 62 4.16 -6.91 15.73
CA ARG A 62 4.61 -5.52 15.49
C ARG A 62 3.75 -4.44 16.15
N CYS A 63 2.51 -4.74 16.52
CA CYS A 63 1.55 -3.70 16.93
C CYS A 63 0.97 -3.97 18.32
N TYR A 64 0.58 -5.20 18.63
CA TYR A 64 -0.16 -5.53 19.86
C TYR A 64 0.64 -5.31 21.15
N SER A 65 1.97 -5.30 21.09
CA SER A 65 2.80 -4.98 22.26
C SER A 65 2.49 -3.59 22.86
N CYS A 66 2.01 -2.65 22.04
CA CYS A 66 1.66 -1.29 22.44
C CYS A 66 0.18 -0.93 22.21
N HIS A 67 -0.52 -1.64 21.32
CA HIS A 67 -1.89 -1.31 20.88
C HIS A 67 -2.91 -2.44 21.07
N SER A 68 -2.69 -3.36 22.01
CA SER A 68 -3.68 -4.38 22.40
C SER A 68 -4.54 -3.90 23.58
N ASP A 69 -5.81 -4.31 23.63
CA ASP A 69 -6.76 -4.09 24.74
C ASP A 69 -6.23 -4.64 26.08
N GLU A 70 -5.31 -5.62 26.04
CA GLU A 70 -4.69 -6.21 27.23
C GLU A 70 -3.60 -5.31 27.85
N GLN A 71 -3.17 -4.25 27.15
CA GLN A 71 -2.10 -3.38 27.62
C GLN A 71 -2.62 -2.32 28.59
N SER A 72 -1.96 -2.20 29.74
CA SER A 72 -2.33 -1.21 30.77
C SER A 72 -2.16 0.25 30.34
N LYS A 73 -1.38 0.50 29.28
CA LYS A 73 -1.20 1.81 28.66
C LYS A 73 -1.10 1.61 27.15
N HIS A 74 -1.92 2.35 26.42
CA HIS A 74 -1.97 2.32 24.97
C HIS A 74 -1.20 3.52 24.43
N ASP A 75 -0.21 3.27 23.59
CA ASP A 75 0.50 4.36 22.92
C ASP A 75 -0.46 5.06 21.94
N GLY A 76 -0.48 6.39 21.94
CA GLY A 76 -1.36 7.18 21.06
C GLY A 76 -2.86 6.92 21.26
N ASN A 77 -3.27 6.41 22.43
CA ASN A 77 -4.67 6.07 22.74
C ASN A 77 -5.35 5.15 21.71
N LEU A 78 -4.56 4.29 21.05
CA LEU A 78 -5.00 3.41 19.96
C LEU A 78 -5.08 1.94 20.40
N VAL A 79 -6.18 1.26 20.02
CA VAL A 79 -6.43 -0.17 20.28
C VAL A 79 -6.81 -0.90 18.99
N LEU A 80 -6.05 -1.93 18.61
CA LEU A 80 -6.11 -2.58 17.28
C LEU A 80 -6.61 -4.04 17.29
N ASP A 81 -6.95 -4.59 18.45
CA ASP A 81 -7.44 -5.97 18.59
C ASP A 81 -8.90 -6.05 19.05
N SER A 82 -9.58 -4.91 19.26
CA SER A 82 -10.99 -4.84 19.62
C SER A 82 -11.77 -3.94 18.65
N LYS A 83 -12.98 -4.37 18.26
CA LYS A 83 -13.84 -3.61 17.33
C LYS A 83 -14.05 -2.15 17.78
N ARG A 84 -14.32 -1.95 19.07
CA ARG A 84 -14.53 -0.63 19.66
C ARG A 84 -13.26 0.24 19.56
N GLY A 85 -12.10 -0.36 19.77
CA GLY A 85 -10.81 0.30 19.60
C GLY A 85 -10.62 0.88 18.20
N TRP A 86 -10.91 0.06 17.18
CA TRP A 86 -10.89 0.50 15.79
C TRP A 86 -11.87 1.63 15.48
N GLU A 87 -13.06 1.60 16.08
CA GLU A 87 -14.09 2.63 15.88
C GLU A 87 -13.73 3.95 16.57
N SER A 88 -13.10 3.90 17.75
CA SER A 88 -12.65 5.08 18.48
C SER A 88 -11.43 5.74 17.83
N GLY A 89 -10.55 4.97 17.21
CA GLY A 89 -9.28 5.46 16.66
C GLY A 89 -8.24 5.75 17.74
N GLY A 90 -7.24 6.57 17.40
CA GLY A 90 -6.24 7.11 18.32
C GLY A 90 -6.18 8.63 18.22
N ASP A 91 -5.36 9.25 19.07
CA ASP A 91 -5.21 10.71 19.18
C ASP A 91 -4.13 11.32 18.27
#